data_AF-A0A847LSA3-F1
#
_entry.id   AF-A0A847LSA3-F1
#
_cell.length_a   1.000
_cell.length_b   1.000
_cell.length_c   1.000
_cell.angle_alpha   90.00
_cell.angle_beta   90.00
_cell.angle_gamma   90.00
#
_symmetry.space_group_name_H-M   'P 1'
#
loop_
_entity.id
_entity.type
_entity.pdbx_description
1 polymer ?
#
loop_
_entity_poly.entity_id
_entity_poly.type
_entity_poly.pdbx_seq_one_letter_code
_entity_poly.pdbx_strand_id
1 'polypeptide(L)'
;MSYAIFYNYELFGDVIIIKFANKPATKVEQRNNITVIYNDEDIIGYNIFKTKHIVKIKAKGLIPLPADSLIDLINALLTNENLNPLPYKLQSGFVVGYVKEAVKHPDSDHLSLTKVDIGEEELLPIVCGASNVEAGQKVVVAKVNTFMFDGTLIGEGKVLGETSKGMICSAYELNFISGQDDSGILILDDDAIIGSDIFALERR
;
A
#
# COMPACT_ATOMS: atom_id res chain seq x y z
N MET A 1 -7.59 9.96 6.34
CA MET A 1 -8.08 9.36 5.09
C MET A 1 -6.92 8.63 4.45
N SER A 2 -7.01 7.32 4.23
CA SER A 2 -5.98 6.59 3.49
C SER A 2 -6.06 6.96 2.01
N TYR A 3 -4.91 7.04 1.36
CA TYR A 3 -4.85 7.26 -0.08
C TYR A 3 -3.59 6.61 -0.66
N ALA A 4 -3.63 6.35 -1.95
CA ALA A 4 -2.50 5.92 -2.73
C ALA A 4 -2.31 6.79 -3.95
N ILE A 5 -1.05 7.01 -4.31
CA ILE A 5 -0.65 7.70 -5.53
C ILE A 5 0.01 6.67 -6.42
N PHE A 6 -0.47 6.53 -7.64
CA PHE A 6 0.13 5.71 -8.67
C PHE A 6 0.59 6.59 -9.81
N TYR A 7 1.74 6.23 -10.39
CA TYR A 7 2.22 6.81 -11.63
C TYR A 7 2.96 5.74 -12.42
N ASN A 8 2.61 5.59 -13.69
CA ASN A 8 3.33 4.73 -14.61
C ASN A 8 3.21 5.30 -16.03
N TYR A 9 4.26 5.98 -16.48
CA TYR A 9 4.27 6.61 -17.81
C TYR A 9 4.16 5.60 -18.95
N GLU A 10 4.73 4.41 -18.79
CA GLU A 10 4.74 3.37 -19.83
C GLU A 10 3.34 2.78 -20.03
N LEU A 11 2.59 2.57 -18.94
CA LEU A 11 1.26 1.94 -18.99
C LEU A 11 0.11 2.94 -19.15
N PHE A 12 0.17 4.08 -18.46
CA PHE A 12 -0.95 5.03 -18.38
C PHE A 12 -0.62 6.40 -18.98
N GLY A 13 0.61 6.62 -19.43
CA GLY A 13 1.08 7.93 -19.85
C GLY A 13 1.26 8.91 -18.67
N ASP A 14 1.23 10.19 -18.98
CA ASP A 14 1.43 11.27 -18.00
C ASP A 14 0.17 11.55 -17.16
N VAL A 15 -0.12 10.61 -16.25
CA VAL A 15 -1.28 10.64 -15.36
C VAL A 15 -0.85 10.25 -13.94
N ILE A 16 -1.09 11.14 -12.98
CA ILE A 16 -1.05 10.82 -11.56
C ILE A 16 -2.44 10.29 -11.17
N ILE A 17 -2.51 9.06 -10.71
CA ILE A 17 -3.75 8.42 -10.25
C ILE A 17 -3.75 8.43 -8.73
N ILE A 18 -4.76 9.04 -8.13
CA ILE A 18 -4.95 9.12 -6.69
C ILE A 18 -6.18 8.30 -6.34
N LYS A 19 -6.04 7.32 -5.44
CA LYS A 19 -7.11 6.42 -5.01
C LYS A 19 -7.37 6.57 -3.52
N PHE A 20 -8.63 6.72 -3.13
CA PHE A 20 -9.06 6.85 -1.73
C PHE A 20 -9.77 5.61 -1.20
N ALA A 21 -10.40 4.84 -2.09
CA ALA A 21 -11.15 3.65 -1.73
C ALA A 21 -11.07 2.59 -2.82
N ASN A 22 -11.29 1.33 -2.46
CA ASN A 22 -11.46 0.24 -3.41
C ASN A 22 -12.95 0.04 -3.76
N LYS A 23 -13.58 1.09 -4.29
CA LYS A 23 -14.98 1.07 -4.76
C LYS A 23 -15.04 1.30 -6.27
N PRO A 24 -16.03 0.75 -6.99
CA PRO A 24 -16.20 1.00 -8.42
C PRO A 24 -16.64 2.45 -8.68
N ALA A 25 -16.22 3.01 -9.80
CA ALA A 25 -16.68 4.33 -10.23
C ALA A 25 -18.13 4.25 -10.73
N THR A 26 -18.99 5.15 -10.25
CA THR A 26 -20.36 5.32 -10.75
C THR A 26 -20.50 6.60 -11.59
N LYS A 27 -19.66 7.59 -11.34
CA LYS A 27 -19.62 8.86 -12.07
C LYS A 27 -18.18 9.37 -12.17
N VAL A 28 -17.88 10.05 -13.28
CA VAL A 28 -16.66 10.81 -13.48
C VAL A 28 -16.98 12.25 -13.89
N GLU A 29 -16.18 13.19 -13.44
CA GLU A 29 -16.31 14.61 -13.76
C GLU A 29 -14.97 15.18 -14.19
N GLN A 30 -14.90 15.84 -15.34
CA GLN A 30 -13.67 16.48 -15.81
C GLN A 30 -13.63 17.95 -15.37
N ARG A 31 -12.53 18.35 -14.73
CA ARG A 31 -12.21 19.73 -14.36
C ARG A 31 -10.80 20.06 -14.87
N ASN A 32 -10.72 20.82 -15.97
CA ASN A 32 -9.45 21.12 -16.64
C ASN A 32 -8.60 19.86 -16.89
N ASN A 33 -7.46 19.71 -16.21
CA ASN A 33 -6.58 18.56 -16.31
C ASN A 33 -6.79 17.50 -15.22
N ILE A 34 -7.89 17.55 -14.46
CA ILE A 34 -8.21 16.62 -13.39
C ILE A 34 -9.54 15.92 -13.72
N THR A 35 -9.56 14.58 -13.70
CA THR A 35 -10.80 13.81 -13.62
C THR A 35 -11.06 13.49 -12.16
N VAL A 36 -12.24 13.87 -11.65
CA VAL A 36 -12.75 13.47 -10.33
C VAL A 36 -13.57 12.19 -10.48
N ILE A 37 -13.30 11.20 -9.64
CA ILE A 37 -13.92 9.89 -9.70
C ILE A 37 -14.82 9.72 -8.47
N TYR A 38 -16.08 9.38 -8.71
CA TYR A 38 -17.10 9.23 -7.68
C TYR A 38 -17.60 7.79 -7.59
N ASN A 39 -17.93 7.36 -6.38
CA ASN A 39 -18.83 6.25 -6.10
C ASN A 39 -20.04 6.84 -5.36
N ASP A 40 -21.17 6.82 -6.04
CA ASP A 40 -22.37 7.59 -5.67
C ASP A 40 -22.04 9.07 -5.44
N GLU A 41 -22.13 9.56 -4.20
CA GLU A 41 -21.81 10.93 -3.83
C GLU A 41 -20.37 11.10 -3.32
N ASP A 42 -19.68 9.99 -2.98
CA ASP A 42 -18.34 10.00 -2.41
C ASP A 42 -17.28 10.15 -3.50
N ILE A 43 -16.31 11.05 -3.30
CA ILE A 43 -15.08 11.08 -4.11
C ILE A 43 -14.20 9.90 -3.71
N ILE A 44 -13.90 9.03 -4.68
CA ILE A 44 -13.05 7.84 -4.48
C ILE A 44 -11.68 7.95 -5.15
N GLY A 45 -11.44 9.01 -5.94
CA GLY A 45 -10.12 9.26 -6.50
C GLY A 45 -10.06 10.46 -7.45
N TYR A 46 -8.85 10.74 -7.91
CA TYR A 46 -8.54 11.77 -8.90
C TYR A 46 -7.56 11.20 -9.93
N ASN A 47 -7.72 11.57 -11.20
CA ASN A 47 -6.69 11.39 -12.23
C ASN A 47 -6.22 12.76 -12.68
N ILE A 48 -4.94 13.09 -12.47
CA ILE A 48 -4.35 14.38 -12.85
C ILE A 48 -3.45 14.16 -14.07
N PHE A 49 -3.81 14.80 -15.18
CA PHE A 49 -3.17 14.63 -16.47
C PHE A 49 -2.15 15.73 -16.75
N LYS A 50 -1.22 15.44 -17.67
CA LYS A 50 -0.27 16.40 -18.23
C LYS A 50 0.66 17.00 -17.17
N THR A 51 1.16 16.23 -16.21
CA THR A 51 2.02 16.71 -15.11
C THR A 51 3.52 16.76 -15.43
N LYS A 52 3.98 16.10 -16.50
CA LYS A 52 5.41 15.92 -16.86
C LYS A 52 6.18 17.22 -17.10
N HIS A 53 5.49 18.27 -17.52
CA HIS A 53 6.10 19.59 -17.72
C HIS A 53 6.27 20.36 -16.40
N ILE A 54 5.62 19.91 -15.33
CA ILE A 54 5.65 20.51 -14.00
C ILE A 54 6.59 19.72 -13.09
N VAL A 55 6.52 18.39 -13.14
CA VAL A 55 7.32 17.48 -12.31
C VAL A 55 7.80 16.26 -13.09
N LYS A 56 9.02 15.81 -12.80
CA LYS A 56 9.52 14.53 -13.29
C LYS A 56 9.26 13.46 -12.25
N ILE A 57 8.29 12.59 -12.52
CA ILE A 57 7.99 11.43 -11.67
C ILE A 57 8.61 10.20 -12.33
N LYS A 58 9.43 9.47 -11.57
CA LYS A 58 9.97 8.18 -11.98
C LYS A 58 9.36 7.11 -11.07
N ALA A 59 8.25 6.54 -11.51
CA ALA A 59 7.58 5.45 -10.81
C ALA A 59 7.00 4.46 -11.82
N LYS A 60 6.84 3.22 -11.38
CA LYS A 60 6.25 2.12 -12.14
C LYS A 60 5.10 1.50 -11.34
N GLY A 61 4.13 2.33 -10.95
CA GLY A 61 2.99 1.91 -10.13
C GLY A 61 2.85 2.79 -8.89
N LEU A 62 2.57 2.16 -7.75
CA LEU A 62 2.42 2.81 -6.46
C LEU A 62 3.67 3.63 -6.11
N ILE A 63 3.45 4.82 -5.56
CA ILE A 63 4.45 5.64 -4.87
C ILE A 63 4.15 5.50 -3.37
N PRO A 64 4.79 4.56 -2.65
CA PRO A 64 4.37 4.19 -1.30
C PRO A 64 4.49 5.34 -0.32
N LEU A 65 5.59 6.11 -0.42
CA LEU A 65 5.89 7.25 0.43
C LEU A 65 6.32 8.45 -0.45
N PRO A 66 5.36 9.22 -0.99
CA PRO A 66 5.67 10.36 -1.86
C PRO A 66 6.41 11.46 -1.10
N ALA A 67 7.34 12.14 -1.78
CA ALA A 67 8.01 13.32 -1.24
C ALA A 67 7.01 14.47 -1.03
N ASP A 68 7.24 15.29 0.01
CA ASP A 68 6.34 16.40 0.35
C ASP A 68 6.16 17.37 -0.83
N SER A 69 7.20 17.61 -1.64
CA SER A 69 7.11 18.46 -2.84
C SER A 69 6.15 17.92 -3.91
N LEU A 70 5.96 16.60 -4.01
CA LEU A 70 4.96 16.02 -4.90
C LEU A 70 3.55 16.25 -4.34
N ILE A 71 3.39 16.13 -3.02
CA ILE A 71 2.13 16.42 -2.34
C ILE A 71 1.77 17.91 -2.47
N ASP A 72 2.74 18.81 -2.31
CA ASP A 72 2.57 20.25 -2.52
C ASP A 72 2.03 20.57 -3.91
N LEU A 73 2.64 19.98 -4.95
CA LEU A 73 2.20 20.14 -6.32
C LEU A 73 0.78 19.62 -6.53
N ILE A 74 0.48 18.41 -6.05
CA ILE A 74 -0.86 17.83 -6.17
C ILE A 74 -1.88 18.73 -5.47
N ASN A 75 -1.56 19.21 -4.26
CA ASN A 75 -2.44 20.08 -3.50
C ASN A 75 -2.67 21.43 -4.19
N ALA A 76 -1.65 22.01 -4.82
CA ALA A 76 -1.82 23.23 -5.63
C ALA A 76 -2.77 23.00 -6.82
N LEU A 77 -2.65 21.85 -7.50
CA LEU A 77 -3.55 21.50 -8.61
C LEU A 77 -4.99 21.25 -8.16
N LEU A 78 -5.17 20.51 -7.05
CA LEU A 78 -6.50 20.21 -6.51
C LEU A 78 -7.21 21.47 -6.01
N THR A 79 -6.51 22.33 -5.26
CA THR A 79 -7.10 23.54 -4.68
C THR A 79 -7.48 24.58 -5.74
N ASN A 80 -6.73 24.69 -6.84
CA ASN A 80 -7.11 25.53 -7.99
C ASN A 80 -8.47 25.13 -8.59
N GLU A 81 -8.84 23.84 -8.51
CA GLU A 81 -10.14 23.31 -8.97
C GLU A 81 -11.18 23.20 -7.85
N ASN A 82 -10.94 23.84 -6.70
CA ASN A 82 -11.77 23.77 -5.49
C ASN A 82 -11.99 22.33 -4.98
N LEU A 83 -10.97 21.48 -5.09
CA LEU A 83 -10.96 20.10 -4.58
C LEU A 83 -10.18 20.00 -3.26
N ASN A 84 -10.47 18.95 -2.50
CA ASN A 84 -9.85 18.72 -1.19
C ASN A 84 -8.36 18.37 -1.33
N PRO A 85 -7.46 19.02 -0.57
CA PRO A 85 -6.05 18.66 -0.56
C PRO A 85 -5.81 17.30 0.13
N LEU A 86 -4.69 16.67 -0.21
CA LEU A 86 -4.20 15.46 0.41
C LEU A 86 -3.39 15.78 1.68
N PRO A 87 -3.54 14.99 2.76
CA PRO A 87 -2.64 15.09 3.91
C PRO A 87 -1.25 14.56 3.55
N TYR A 88 -0.20 15.13 4.15
CA TYR A 88 1.15 14.59 4.02
C TYR A 88 1.23 13.16 4.56
N LYS A 89 2.01 12.32 3.88
CA LYS A 89 2.15 10.90 4.24
C LYS A 89 3.44 10.71 5.02
N LEU A 90 3.34 10.48 6.33
CA LEU A 90 4.50 10.29 7.22
C LEU A 90 5.10 8.87 7.16
N GLN A 91 4.30 7.88 6.76
CA GLN A 91 4.69 6.48 6.62
C GLN A 91 3.96 5.84 5.44
N SER A 92 4.59 4.88 4.78
CA SER A 92 4.10 4.13 3.63
C SER A 92 2.94 3.19 3.97
N GLY A 93 2.98 2.62 5.19
CA GLY A 93 2.12 1.54 5.66
C GLY A 93 2.78 0.16 5.59
N PHE A 94 3.99 0.07 5.01
CA PHE A 94 4.80 -1.14 4.95
C PHE A 94 5.92 -1.05 5.98
N VAL A 95 5.90 -1.97 6.95
CA VAL A 95 6.84 -1.97 8.07
C VAL A 95 7.53 -3.31 8.22
N VAL A 96 8.70 -3.30 8.84
CA VAL A 96 9.36 -4.54 9.28
C VAL A 96 8.59 -5.14 10.45
N GLY A 97 8.17 -6.40 10.33
CA GLY A 97 7.58 -7.19 11.39
C GLY A 97 8.47 -8.35 11.80
N TYR A 98 8.34 -8.82 13.04
CA TYR A 98 8.98 -10.03 13.55
C TYR A 98 7.93 -11.06 13.95
N VAL A 99 7.97 -12.24 13.33
CA VAL A 99 7.00 -13.31 13.57
C VAL A 99 7.31 -13.96 14.93
N LYS A 100 6.54 -13.62 15.96
CA LYS A 100 6.68 -14.18 17.32
C LYS A 100 6.15 -15.61 17.41
N GLU A 101 5.01 -15.85 16.75
CA GLU A 101 4.34 -17.14 16.72
C GLU A 101 3.87 -17.42 15.28
N ALA A 102 3.98 -18.67 14.85
CA ALA A 102 3.39 -19.19 13.63
C ALA A 102 2.90 -20.62 13.90
N VAL A 103 1.59 -20.83 13.84
CA VAL A 103 0.96 -22.13 14.04
C VAL A 103 0.02 -22.44 12.89
N LYS A 104 -0.18 -23.72 12.55
CA LYS A 104 -1.12 -24.09 11.49
C LYS A 104 -2.54 -23.67 11.84
N HIS A 105 -3.28 -23.22 10.83
CA HIS A 105 -4.70 -22.93 10.97
C HIS A 105 -5.48 -24.24 11.24
N PRO A 106 -6.37 -24.28 12.24
CA PRO A 106 -7.11 -25.51 12.59
C PRO A 106 -8.00 -26.01 11.43
N ASP A 107 -8.60 -25.07 10.70
CA ASP A 107 -9.50 -25.36 9.57
C ASP A 107 -8.84 -25.24 8.18
N SER A 108 -7.50 -25.21 8.06
CA SER A 108 -6.82 -25.16 6.76
C SER A 108 -5.40 -25.72 6.78
N ASP A 109 -5.09 -26.58 5.80
CA ASP A 109 -3.75 -27.14 5.61
C ASP A 109 -2.77 -26.18 4.92
N HIS A 110 -3.26 -25.03 4.42
CA HIS A 110 -2.49 -24.07 3.63
C HIS A 110 -2.33 -22.71 4.32
N LEU A 111 -2.88 -22.53 5.51
CA LEU A 111 -2.82 -21.26 6.24
C LEU A 111 -2.11 -21.43 7.59
N SER A 112 -1.43 -20.37 8.00
CA SER A 112 -0.81 -20.25 9.31
C SER A 112 -1.38 -19.03 10.03
N LEU A 113 -1.68 -19.20 11.32
CA LEU A 113 -2.00 -18.14 12.25
C LEU A 113 -0.69 -17.60 12.81
N THR A 114 -0.43 -16.32 12.56
CA THR A 114 0.78 -15.65 13.03
C THR A 114 0.48 -14.54 14.02
N LYS A 115 1.39 -14.33 14.96
CA LYS A 115 1.44 -13.10 15.78
C LYS A 115 2.71 -12.36 15.44
N VAL A 116 2.58 -11.16 14.92
CA VAL A 116 3.71 -10.38 14.38
C VAL A 116 3.93 -9.13 15.22
N ASP A 117 5.13 -8.97 15.73
CA ASP A 117 5.60 -7.77 16.40
C ASP A 117 6.01 -6.75 15.34
N ILE A 118 5.28 -5.63 15.26
CA ILE A 118 5.57 -4.51 14.34
C ILE A 118 6.07 -3.27 15.09
N GLY A 119 6.59 -3.43 16.31
CA GLY A 119 7.05 -2.31 17.14
C GLY A 119 5.94 -1.51 17.80
N GLU A 120 4.72 -2.07 17.88
CA GLU A 120 3.57 -1.54 18.60
C GLU A 120 3.35 -2.31 19.92
N GLU A 121 2.45 -1.82 20.79
CA GLU A 121 2.19 -2.44 22.10
C GLU A 121 1.60 -3.86 21.98
N GLU A 122 0.76 -4.10 20.97
CA GLU A 122 0.10 -5.38 20.74
C GLU A 122 0.71 -6.12 19.53
N LEU A 123 0.79 -7.44 19.65
CA LEU A 123 1.15 -8.28 18.50
C LEU A 123 0.00 -8.32 17.50
N LEU A 124 0.33 -8.13 16.22
CA LEU A 124 -0.64 -8.11 15.15
C LEU A 124 -0.99 -9.54 14.73
N PRO A 125 -2.26 -9.99 14.86
CA PRO A 125 -2.68 -11.28 14.34
C PRO A 125 -2.79 -11.18 12.81
N ILE A 126 -2.08 -12.05 12.09
CA ILE A 126 -2.14 -12.12 10.62
C ILE A 126 -2.29 -13.58 10.20
N VAL A 127 -3.28 -13.85 9.36
CA VAL A 127 -3.40 -15.15 8.69
C VAL A 127 -2.54 -15.12 7.42
N CYS A 128 -1.56 -16.00 7.33
CA CYS A 128 -0.61 -16.06 6.22
C CYS A 128 -0.73 -17.39 5.48
N GLY A 129 -0.79 -17.35 4.15
CA GLY A 129 -0.87 -18.55 3.30
C GLY A 129 0.47 -19.02 2.72
N ALA A 130 1.56 -18.31 3.00
CA ALA A 130 2.86 -18.67 2.47
C ALA A 130 3.45 -19.86 3.22
N SER A 131 3.92 -20.87 2.49
CA SER A 131 4.45 -22.11 3.07
C SER A 131 5.76 -21.91 3.84
N ASN A 132 6.46 -20.81 3.60
CA ASN A 132 7.75 -20.47 4.20
C ASN A 132 7.63 -19.59 5.45
N VAL A 133 6.42 -19.31 5.96
CA VAL A 133 6.24 -18.49 7.18
C VAL A 133 6.55 -19.29 8.44
N GLU A 134 7.50 -18.80 9.24
CA GLU A 134 7.94 -19.46 10.48
C GLU A 134 8.18 -18.42 11.59
N ALA A 135 8.06 -18.86 12.85
CA ALA A 135 8.43 -18.03 14.00
C ALA A 135 9.95 -17.75 13.99
N GLY A 136 10.33 -16.54 14.37
CA GLY A 136 11.72 -16.08 14.36
C GLY A 136 12.12 -15.28 13.12
N GLN A 137 11.27 -15.21 12.10
CA GLN A 137 11.56 -14.48 10.87
C GLN A 137 11.26 -12.97 11.01
N LYS A 138 12.12 -12.15 10.40
CA LYS A 138 11.79 -10.75 10.08
C LYS A 138 11.19 -10.69 8.68
N VAL A 139 10.10 -9.96 8.53
CA VAL A 139 9.27 -9.95 7.32
C VAL A 139 8.76 -8.54 7.04
N VAL A 140 8.24 -8.30 5.84
CA VAL A 140 7.50 -7.05 5.55
C VAL A 140 6.02 -7.25 5.84
N VAL A 141 5.42 -6.31 6.57
CA VAL A 141 3.99 -6.28 6.88
C VAL A 141 3.35 -5.04 6.25
N ALA A 142 2.31 -5.25 5.43
CA ALA A 142 1.38 -4.20 5.04
C ALA A 142 0.29 -4.07 6.12
N LYS A 143 0.21 -2.90 6.75
CA LYS A 143 -0.77 -2.60 7.80
C LYS A 143 -2.18 -2.43 7.22
N VAL A 144 -3.21 -2.59 8.05
CA VAL A 144 -4.58 -2.19 7.70
C VAL A 144 -4.61 -0.73 7.23
N ASN A 145 -5.43 -0.45 6.22
CA ASN A 145 -5.53 0.81 5.48
C ASN A 145 -4.33 1.14 4.57
N THR A 146 -3.44 0.18 4.31
CA THR A 146 -2.36 0.31 3.32
C THR A 146 -2.84 -0.14 1.94
N PHE A 147 -2.52 0.63 0.90
CA PHE A 147 -2.74 0.21 -0.47
C PHE A 147 -1.54 -0.60 -0.97
N MET A 148 -1.82 -1.73 -1.60
CA MET A 148 -0.84 -2.59 -2.26
C MET A 148 -0.50 -2.07 -3.66
N PHE A 149 0.58 -2.60 -4.24
CA PHE A 149 1.07 -2.18 -5.56
C PHE A 149 0.09 -2.49 -6.70
N ASP A 150 -0.79 -3.48 -6.52
CA ASP A 150 -1.88 -3.81 -7.45
C ASP A 150 -3.13 -2.90 -7.28
N GLY A 151 -3.11 -1.99 -6.30
CA GLY A 151 -4.21 -1.08 -6.03
C GLY A 151 -5.27 -1.61 -5.05
N THR A 152 -5.10 -2.80 -4.50
CA THR A 152 -5.97 -3.32 -3.42
C THR A 152 -5.70 -2.57 -2.11
N LEU A 153 -6.72 -2.48 -1.25
CA LEU A 153 -6.62 -1.85 0.08
C LEU A 153 -6.66 -2.95 1.14
N ILE A 154 -5.63 -3.01 1.99
CA ILE A 154 -5.59 -3.95 3.11
C ILE A 154 -6.66 -3.55 4.13
N GLY A 155 -7.62 -4.44 4.34
CA GLY A 155 -8.65 -4.32 5.36
C GLY A 155 -8.34 -5.17 6.59
N GLU A 156 -9.05 -4.90 7.68
CA GLU A 156 -9.20 -5.84 8.77
C GLU A 156 -10.32 -6.83 8.44
N GLY A 157 -10.13 -8.11 8.74
CA GLY A 157 -11.15 -9.11 8.46
C GLY A 157 -10.94 -10.42 9.21
N LYS A 158 -11.79 -11.39 8.87
CA LYS A 158 -11.67 -12.77 9.32
C LYS A 158 -11.41 -13.69 8.14
N VAL A 159 -10.43 -14.58 8.29
CA VAL A 159 -10.14 -15.65 7.35
C VAL A 159 -10.46 -16.95 8.06
N LEU A 160 -11.47 -17.68 7.56
CA LEU A 160 -11.97 -18.92 8.17
C LEU A 160 -12.25 -18.79 9.69
N GLY A 161 -12.80 -17.65 10.11
CA GLY A 161 -13.16 -17.37 11.50
C GLY A 161 -12.08 -16.68 12.33
N GLU A 162 -10.82 -16.75 11.88
CA GLU A 162 -9.67 -16.19 12.58
C GLU A 162 -9.36 -14.75 12.14
N THR A 163 -8.97 -13.92 13.10
CA THR A 163 -8.76 -12.48 12.86
C THR A 163 -7.45 -12.25 12.10
N SER A 164 -7.50 -11.42 11.06
CA SER A 164 -6.32 -10.95 10.32
C SER A 164 -6.34 -9.42 10.24
N LYS A 165 -5.28 -8.79 10.75
CA LYS A 165 -5.11 -7.32 10.84
C LYS A 165 -3.93 -6.84 9.99
N GLY A 166 -3.78 -7.38 8.79
CA GLY A 166 -2.70 -6.99 7.88
C GLY A 166 -2.37 -8.09 6.90
N MET A 167 -1.22 -7.95 6.24
CA MET A 167 -0.69 -8.93 5.30
C MET A 167 0.82 -9.01 5.46
N ILE A 168 1.37 -10.23 5.52
CA ILE A 168 2.81 -10.44 5.36
C ILE A 168 3.10 -10.51 3.86
N CYS A 169 3.99 -9.66 3.37
CA CYS A 169 4.17 -9.45 1.93
C CYS A 169 5.29 -10.31 1.35
N SER A 170 5.09 -10.76 0.12
CA SER A 170 6.12 -11.29 -0.78
C SER A 170 6.89 -10.17 -1.49
N ALA A 171 8.04 -10.49 -2.06
CA ALA A 171 8.80 -9.55 -2.89
C ALA A 171 8.03 -9.15 -4.16
N TYR A 172 7.20 -10.04 -4.69
CA TYR A 172 6.34 -9.78 -5.85
C TYR A 172 5.26 -8.75 -5.52
N GLU A 173 4.55 -8.91 -4.40
CA GLU A 173 3.51 -7.97 -3.95
C GLU A 173 4.06 -6.57 -3.64
N LEU A 174 5.34 -6.49 -3.28
CA LEU A 174 6.08 -5.24 -3.07
C LEU A 174 6.69 -4.66 -4.36
N ASN A 175 6.50 -5.34 -5.50
CA ASN A 175 7.06 -4.95 -6.80
C ASN A 175 8.61 -4.85 -6.81
N PHE A 176 9.29 -5.62 -5.94
CA PHE A 176 10.75 -5.68 -5.88
C PHE A 176 11.35 -6.63 -6.92
N ILE A 177 10.55 -7.58 -7.38
CA ILE A 177 10.91 -8.53 -8.44
C ILE A 177 9.85 -8.48 -9.56
N SER A 178 10.26 -8.85 -10.76
CA SER A 178 9.36 -8.98 -11.92
C SER A 178 8.96 -10.43 -12.14
N GLY A 179 7.70 -10.66 -12.52
CA GLY A 179 7.14 -12.00 -12.71
C GLY A 179 6.57 -12.58 -11.41
N GLN A 180 5.65 -13.54 -11.54
CA GLN A 180 5.05 -14.22 -10.38
C GLN A 180 6.09 -15.19 -9.82
N ASP A 181 6.53 -14.93 -8.59
CA ASP A 181 7.42 -15.82 -7.85
C ASP A 181 6.61 -16.47 -6.72
N ASP A 182 6.51 -17.80 -6.76
CA ASP A 182 5.86 -18.60 -5.72
C ASP A 182 6.79 -18.86 -4.52
N SER A 183 7.92 -18.14 -4.41
CA SER A 183 8.88 -18.25 -3.30
C SER A 183 8.28 -17.95 -1.92
N GLY A 184 7.09 -17.35 -1.86
CA GLY A 184 6.39 -17.01 -0.63
C GLY A 184 6.73 -15.62 -0.10
N ILE A 185 6.65 -15.44 1.22
CA ILE A 185 6.87 -14.13 1.86
C ILE A 185 8.34 -13.69 1.76
N LEU A 186 8.57 -12.37 1.78
CA LEU A 186 9.90 -11.78 1.84
C LEU A 186 10.44 -11.85 3.28
N ILE A 187 11.46 -12.68 3.47
CA ILE A 187 12.24 -12.75 4.71
C ILE A 187 13.37 -11.72 4.62
N LEU A 188 13.52 -10.92 5.67
CA LEU A 188 14.53 -9.87 5.81
C LEU A 188 15.70 -10.34 6.66
N ASP A 189 16.83 -9.66 6.49
CA ASP A 189 18.03 -9.89 7.30
C ASP A 189 17.84 -9.51 8.77
N ASP A 190 18.64 -10.12 9.64
CA ASP A 190 18.58 -9.95 11.09
C ASP A 190 18.87 -8.52 11.58
N ASP A 191 19.42 -7.65 10.75
CA ASP A 191 19.67 -6.24 11.09
C ASP A 191 18.45 -5.33 10.81
N ALA A 192 17.41 -5.85 10.13
CA ALA A 192 16.19 -5.08 9.87
C ALA A 192 15.51 -4.64 11.18
N ILE A 193 15.19 -3.34 11.28
CA ILE A 193 14.68 -2.76 12.52
C ILE A 193 13.16 -2.95 12.58
N ILE A 194 12.67 -3.69 13.57
CA ILE A 194 11.23 -3.92 13.78
C ILE A 194 10.49 -2.59 13.90
N GLY A 195 9.36 -2.48 13.19
CA GLY A 195 8.52 -1.28 13.12
C GLY A 195 9.05 -0.17 12.21
N SER A 196 10.26 -0.32 11.66
CA SER A 196 10.76 0.64 10.68
C SER A 196 10.02 0.53 9.34
N ASP A 197 9.80 1.68 8.71
CA ASP A 197 9.19 1.78 7.40
C ASP A 197 10.19 1.46 6.30
N ILE A 198 9.89 0.46 5.47
CA ILE A 198 10.82 -0.02 4.44
C ILE A 198 11.02 0.99 3.29
N PHE A 199 10.12 1.96 3.14
CA PHE A 199 10.19 3.00 2.10
C PHE A 199 10.69 4.35 2.64
N ALA A 200 11.02 4.46 3.94
CA ALA A 200 11.49 5.73 4.52
C ALA A 200 12.82 6.22 3.94
N LEU A 201 13.70 5.32 3.50
CA LEU A 201 15.00 5.68 2.93
C LEU A 201 14.90 6.27 1.52
N GLU A 202 13.78 6.05 0.82
CA GLU A 202 13.55 6.55 -0.55
C GLU A 202 13.11 8.01 -0.60
N ARG A 203 12.93 8.69 0.55
CA ARG A 203 12.53 10.11 0.65
C ARG A 203 13.60 11.12 0.20
N ARG A 204 14.76 10.68 -0.28
CA ARG A 204 15.89 11.55 -0.66
C ARG A 204 15.87 11.99 -2.12
#